data_AF-A0A497CGK4-F1
#
_entry.id   AF-A0A497CGK4-F1
#
_cell.length_a   1.000
_cell.length_b   1.000
_cell.length_c   1.000
_cell.angle_alpha   90.00
_cell.angle_beta   90.00
_cell.angle_gamma   90.00
#
_symmetry.space_group_name_H-M   'P 1'
#
loop_
_entity.id
_entity.type
_entity.pdbx_description
1 polymer ?
#
loop_
_entity_poly.entity_id
_entity_poly.type
_entity_poly.pdbx_seq_one_letter_code
_entity_poly.pdbx_strand_id
1 'polypeptide(L)'
;MAEFLFVTPQEIAKTTILGGNVDIDKYVFCIANTQITIIEALLGTELYNYILTNAENNTLAGKYLELYNNYVKPITKNQALASYIEISPFTIANGGAFKYTPEN
;
A
#
# COMPACT_ATOMS: atom_id res chain seq x y z
N MET A 1 15.27 8.30 -5.67
CA MET A 1 14.06 8.24 -6.52
C MET A 1 12.91 7.89 -5.61
N ALA A 2 11.77 8.58 -5.72
CA ALA A 2 10.55 8.13 -5.04
C ALA A 2 10.06 6.88 -5.77
N GLU A 3 9.80 5.79 -5.04
CA GLU A 3 9.26 4.56 -5.61
C GLU A 3 7.82 4.78 -6.07
N PHE A 4 7.47 4.30 -7.27
CA PHE A 4 6.11 4.41 -7.77
C PHE A 4 5.16 3.52 -6.98
N LEU A 5 4.09 4.11 -6.45
CA LEU A 5 3.05 3.38 -5.74
C LEU A 5 1.81 3.21 -6.61
N PHE A 6 1.29 2.00 -6.71
CA PHE A 6 0.06 1.65 -7.41
C PHE A 6 -1.17 2.36 -6.85
N VAL A 7 -1.14 2.70 -5.55
CA VAL A 7 -2.21 3.43 -4.86
C VAL A 7 -1.62 4.60 -4.10
N THR A 8 -2.24 5.76 -4.26
CA THR A 8 -1.80 6.95 -3.53
C THR A 8 -2.25 6.88 -2.06
N PRO A 9 -1.45 7.37 -1.10
CA PRO A 9 -1.85 7.43 0.30
C PRO A 9 -3.19 8.17 0.54
N GLN A 10 -3.48 9.16 -0.31
CA GLN A 10 -4.71 9.94 -0.28
C GLN A 10 -5.92 9.13 -0.75
N GLU A 11 -5.78 8.23 -1.73
CA GLU A 11 -6.86 7.30 -2.12
C GLU A 11 -7.22 6.35 -0.98
N ILE A 12 -6.23 5.89 -0.20
CA ILE A 12 -6.48 5.03 0.96
C ILE A 12 -7.29 5.80 2.01
N ALA A 13 -6.84 7.00 2.40
CA ALA A 13 -7.54 7.82 3.40
C ALA A 13 -8.97 8.21 2.99
N LYS A 14 -9.23 8.41 1.68
CA LYS A 14 -10.57 8.78 1.19
C LYS A 14 -11.55 7.60 1.07
N THR A 15 -11.04 6.38 0.89
CA THR A 15 -11.87 5.22 0.54
C THR A 15 -11.88 4.12 1.59
N THR A 16 -11.27 4.36 2.75
CA THR A 16 -11.18 3.39 3.85
C THR A 16 -11.53 4.05 5.19
N ILE A 17 -11.48 3.27 6.27
CA ILE A 17 -11.72 3.74 7.64
C ILE A 17 -10.59 4.63 8.18
N LEU A 18 -9.48 4.78 7.46
CA LEU A 18 -8.39 5.67 7.87
C LEU A 18 -8.89 7.12 7.90
N GLY A 19 -8.83 7.77 9.05
CA GLY A 19 -9.14 9.19 9.13
C GLY A 19 -8.13 10.02 8.33
N GLY A 20 -8.58 11.11 7.70
CA GLY A 20 -7.71 12.00 6.92
C GLY A 20 -6.61 12.72 7.72
N ASN A 21 -6.62 12.60 9.05
CA ASN A 21 -5.60 13.13 9.95
C ASN A 21 -4.50 12.10 10.30
N VAL A 22 -4.61 10.86 9.81
CA VAL A 22 -3.57 9.84 10.02
C VAL A 22 -2.34 10.22 9.19
N ASP A 23 -1.17 10.18 9.82
CA ASP A 23 0.10 10.54 9.21
C ASP A 23 0.44 9.61 8.03
N ILE A 24 0.64 10.21 6.85
CA ILE A 24 0.94 9.52 5.58
C ILE A 24 2.21 8.69 5.70
N ASP A 25 3.21 9.19 6.40
CA ASP A 25 4.51 8.52 6.52
C ASP A 25 4.40 7.20 7.31
N LYS A 26 3.36 7.05 8.14
CA LYS A 26 3.13 5.84 8.94
C LYS A 26 2.53 4.68 8.15
N TYR A 27 2.02 4.92 6.94
CA TYR A 27 1.42 3.84 6.14
C TYR A 27 1.91 3.79 4.70
N VAL A 28 2.67 4.78 4.22
CA VAL A 28 3.27 4.74 2.87
C VAL A 28 4.18 3.52 2.68
N PHE A 29 4.94 3.13 3.70
CA PHE A 29 5.77 1.92 3.66
C PHE A 29 4.94 0.64 3.65
N CYS A 30 3.73 0.65 4.20
CA CYS A 30 2.82 -0.50 4.13
C CYS A 30 2.36 -0.73 2.70
N ILE A 31 2.16 0.35 1.92
CA ILE A 31 1.83 0.28 0.50
C ILE A 31 3.00 -0.34 -0.27
N ALA A 32 4.21 0.21 -0.11
CA ALA A 32 5.42 -0.31 -0.77
C ALA A 32 5.66 -1.78 -0.43
N ASN A 33 5.56 -2.14 0.85
CA ASN A 33 5.75 -3.53 1.29
C ASN A 33 4.68 -4.47 0.71
N THR A 34 3.42 -4.02 0.61
CA THR A 34 2.33 -4.81 0.01
C THR A 34 2.59 -5.07 -1.48
N GLN A 35 3.14 -4.10 -2.21
CA GLN A 35 3.48 -4.29 -3.62
C GLN A 35 4.49 -5.41 -3.84
N ILE A 36 5.51 -5.50 -2.98
CA ILE A 36 6.54 -6.52 -3.09
C ILE A 36 6.02 -7.86 -2.53
N THR A 37 5.49 -7.88 -1.32
CA THR A 37 5.16 -9.14 -0.63
C THR A 37 3.92 -9.84 -1.17
N ILE A 38 2.94 -9.08 -1.67
CA ILE A 38 1.65 -9.62 -2.10
C ILE A 38 1.51 -9.51 -3.61
N ILE A 39 1.70 -8.32 -4.19
CA ILE A 39 1.41 -8.12 -5.62
C ILE A 39 2.47 -8.80 -6.50
N GLU A 40 3.76 -8.65 -6.20
CA GLU A 40 4.81 -9.34 -6.94
C GLU A 40 4.66 -10.87 -6.84
N ALA A 41 4.30 -11.39 -5.67
CA ALA A 41 4.04 -12.83 -5.48
C ALA A 41 2.85 -13.34 -6.30
N LEU A 42 1.81 -12.53 -6.50
CA LEU A 42 0.62 -12.91 -7.27
C LEU A 42 0.82 -12.81 -8.79
N LEU A 43 1.58 -11.81 -9.25
CA LEU A 43 1.78 -11.55 -10.68
C LEU A 43 3.03 -12.23 -11.25
N GLY A 44 4.03 -12.48 -10.40
CA GLY A 44 5.40 -12.80 -10.81
C GLY A 44 6.19 -11.55 -11.22
N THR A 45 7.52 -11.62 -11.12
CA THR A 45 8.42 -10.47 -11.30
C THR A 45 8.33 -9.84 -12.71
N GLU A 46 8.18 -10.62 -13.78
CA GLU A 46 8.09 -10.07 -15.14
C GLU A 46 6.82 -9.23 -15.35
N LEU A 47 5.67 -9.78 -14.98
CA LEU A 47 4.38 -9.08 -15.15
C LEU A 47 4.26 -7.91 -14.18
N TYR A 48 4.76 -8.07 -12.95
CA TYR A 48 4.85 -6.98 -11.97
C TYR A 48 5.63 -5.79 -12.52
N ASN A 49 6.85 -6.02 -13.01
CA ASN A 49 7.69 -4.95 -13.56
C ASN A 49 7.06 -4.31 -14.80
N TYR A 50 6.42 -5.10 -15.66
CA TYR A 50 5.69 -4.58 -16.81
C TYR A 50 4.56 -3.64 -16.37
N ILE A 51 3.73 -4.04 -15.40
CA ILE A 51 2.64 -3.21 -14.89
C ILE A 51 3.18 -1.96 -14.19
N LEU A 52 4.24 -2.09 -13.38
CA LEU A 52 4.88 -0.98 -12.68
C LEU A 52 5.38 0.09 -13.66
N THR A 53 6.21 -0.29 -14.62
CA THR A 53 6.77 0.65 -15.60
C THR A 53 5.69 1.28 -16.47
N ASN A 54 4.71 0.51 -16.94
CA ASN A 54 3.65 1.09 -17.76
C ASN A 54 2.70 1.97 -16.93
N ALA A 55 2.50 1.69 -15.64
CA ALA A 55 1.59 2.44 -14.79
C ALA A 55 2.20 3.80 -14.45
N GLU A 56 3.50 3.83 -14.17
CA GLU A 56 4.29 5.05 -14.00
C GLU A 56 4.22 5.94 -15.25
N ASN A 57 4.31 5.35 -16.44
CA ASN A 57 4.25 6.06 -17.71
C ASN A 57 2.83 6.35 -18.22
N ASN A 58 1.78 5.90 -17.51
CA ASN A 58 0.38 5.97 -17.94
C ASN A 58 0.11 5.32 -19.32
N THR A 59 0.83 4.24 -19.66
CA THR A 59 0.75 3.55 -20.95
C THR A 59 0.03 2.19 -20.90
N LEU A 60 -0.50 1.77 -19.75
CA LEU A 60 -1.28 0.52 -19.69
C LEU A 60 -2.52 0.60 -20.59
N ALA A 61 -2.72 -0.44 -21.38
CA ALA A 61 -3.88 -0.59 -22.24
C ALA A 61 -4.45 -2.01 -22.20
N GLY A 62 -5.69 -2.16 -22.63
CA GLY A 62 -6.38 -3.45 -22.75
C GLY A 62 -6.45 -4.23 -21.43
N LYS A 63 -6.15 -5.53 -21.51
CA LYS A 63 -6.25 -6.45 -20.37
C LYS A 63 -5.35 -6.07 -19.19
N TYR A 64 -4.21 -5.45 -19.45
CA TYR A 64 -3.31 -5.00 -18.37
C TYR A 64 -3.92 -3.85 -17.59
N LEU A 65 -4.56 -2.90 -18.27
CA LEU A 65 -5.25 -1.77 -17.62
C LEU A 65 -6.44 -2.26 -16.79
N GLU A 66 -7.19 -3.24 -17.30
CA GLU A 66 -8.29 -3.87 -16.60
C GLU A 66 -7.79 -4.62 -15.35
N LEU A 67 -6.73 -5.43 -15.50
CA LEU A 67 -6.09 -6.12 -14.39
C LEU A 67 -5.62 -5.15 -13.30
N TYR A 68 -4.99 -4.06 -13.73
CA TYR A 68 -4.47 -3.04 -12.82
C TYR A 68 -5.57 -2.35 -12.01
N ASN A 69 -6.63 -1.87 -12.68
CA ASN A 69 -7.69 -1.12 -12.01
C ASN A 69 -8.64 -2.02 -11.20
N ASN A 70 -8.97 -3.21 -11.70
CA ASN A 70 -9.98 -4.06 -11.07
C ASN A 70 -9.41 -5.00 -10.00
N TYR A 71 -8.10 -5.28 -10.04
CA TYR A 71 -7.49 -6.26 -9.13
C TYR A 71 -6.28 -5.69 -8.39
N VAL A 72 -5.24 -5.23 -9.11
CA VAL A 72 -3.97 -4.81 -8.47
C VAL A 72 -4.18 -3.64 -7.52
N LYS A 73 -4.83 -2.56 -7.98
CA LYS A 73 -5.17 -1.40 -7.15
C LYS A 73 -6.00 -1.75 -5.91
N PRO A 74 -7.15 -2.44 -6.02
CA PRO A 74 -7.96 -2.76 -4.84
C PRO A 74 -7.27 -3.72 -3.88
N ILE A 75 -6.49 -4.71 -4.36
CA ILE A 75 -5.72 -5.59 -3.47
C ILE A 75 -4.68 -4.78 -2.72
N THR A 76 -3.88 -3.97 -3.43
CA THR A 76 -2.83 -3.13 -2.81
C THR A 76 -3.43 -2.22 -1.75
N LYS A 77 -4.56 -1.57 -2.05
CA LYS A 77 -5.26 -0.68 -1.11
C LYS A 77 -5.68 -1.39 0.17
N ASN A 78 -6.47 -2.47 0.05
CA ASN A 78 -7.06 -3.12 1.21
C ASN A 78 -6.00 -3.81 2.05
N GLN A 79 -4.96 -4.37 1.41
CA GLN A 79 -3.93 -5.09 2.13
C GLN A 79 -2.89 -4.17 2.78
N ALA A 80 -2.61 -3.01 2.18
CA ALA A 80 -1.84 -1.96 2.84
C ALA A 80 -2.57 -1.41 4.07
N LEU A 81 -3.90 -1.24 3.99
CA LEU A 81 -4.73 -0.87 5.14
C LEU A 81 -4.67 -1.92 6.25
N ALA A 82 -4.84 -3.20 5.91
CA ALA A 82 -4.78 -4.29 6.88
C ALA A 82 -3.42 -4.32 7.60
N SER A 83 -2.33 -4.23 6.83
CA SER A 83 -0.97 -4.17 7.37
C SER A 83 -0.78 -2.98 8.31
N TYR A 84 -1.31 -1.81 7.95
CA TYR A 84 -1.25 -0.64 8.81
C TYR A 84 -2.04 -0.84 10.11
N ILE A 85 -3.25 -1.39 10.05
CA ILE A 85 -4.07 -1.64 11.25
C ILE A 85 -3.33 -2.54 12.24
N GLU A 86 -2.65 -3.58 11.75
CA GLU A 86 -1.88 -4.52 12.57
C GLU A 86 -0.72 -3.85 13.30
N ILE A 87 -0.02 -2.92 12.66
CA ILE A 87 1.15 -2.24 13.24
C ILE A 87 0.79 -0.95 13.99
N SER A 88 -0.37 -0.35 13.69
CA SER A 88 -0.79 0.95 14.24
C SER A 88 -0.78 1.08 15.78
N PRO A 89 -1.09 0.04 16.58
CA PRO A 89 -1.04 0.18 18.04
C PRO A 89 0.39 0.08 18.60
N PHE A 90 1.37 -0.30 17.80
CA PHE A 90 2.75 -0.50 18.22
C PHE A 90 3.62 0.71 17.88
N THR A 91 4.44 1.14 18.82
CA THR A 91 5.49 2.13 18.62
C THR A 91 6.82 1.48 18.97
N ILE A 92 7.72 1.39 18.00
CA ILE A 92 9.08 0.88 18.23
C ILE A 92 10.01 2.08 18.41
N ALA A 93 10.66 2.17 19.57
CA ALA A 93 11.66 3.18 19.88
C ALA A 93 12.94 2.51 20.41
N ASN A 94 14.01 3.27 20.57
CA ASN A 94 15.29 2.73 21.06
C ASN A 94 15.18 2.04 22.44
N GLY A 95 14.15 2.39 23.22
CA GLY A 95 13.84 1.75 24.51
C GLY A 95 12.99 0.48 24.43
N GLY A 96 12.62 0.00 23.24
CA GLY A 96 11.81 -1.20 23.03
C GLY A 96 10.52 -0.97 22.23
N ALA A 97 9.68 -2.01 22.17
CA ALA A 97 8.36 -1.95 21.54
C ALA A 97 7.28 -1.64 22.59
N PHE A 98 6.54 -0.57 22.37
CA PHE A 98 5.45 -0.10 23.23
C PHE A 98 4.11 -0.32 22.52
N LYS A 99 3.10 -0.78 23.25
CA LYS A 99 1.73 -0.86 22.75
C LYS A 99 0.91 0.23 23.41
N TYR A 100 0.25 1.08 22.62
CA TYR A 100 -0.64 2.09 23.15
C TYR A 100 -1.82 1.41 23.87
N THR A 101 -2.01 1.73 25.14
CA THR A 101 -3.20 1.38 25.92
C THR A 101 -4.04 2.64 26.11
N PRO A 102 -5.34 2.61 25.81
CA PRO A 102 -6.21 3.75 26.07
C PRO A 102 -6.17 4.08 27.56
N GLU A 103 -5.97 5.36 27.87
CA GLU A 103 -6.10 5.88 29.23
C GLU A 103 -7.59 5.86 29.62
N ASN A 104 -7.91 5.21 30.75
CA ASN A 104 -9.27 5.20 31.33
C ASN A 104 -9.56 6.50 32.08
#